data_AF-A0A7J4QPF0-F1
#
_entry.id   AF-A0A7J4QPF0-F1
#
_cell.length_a   1.000
_cell.length_b   1.000
_cell.length_c   1.000
_cell.angle_alpha   90.00
_cell.angle_beta   90.00
_cell.angle_gamma   90.00
#
_symmetry.space_group_name_H-M   'P 1'
#
loop_
_entity.id
_entity.type
_entity.pdbx_description
1 polymer ?
#
loop_
_entity_poly.entity_id
_entity_poly.type
_entity_poly.pdbx_seq_one_letter_code
_entity_poly.pdbx_strand_id
1 'polypeptide(L)' 'MEIDGGAKVNWWNEKIQPSHPLDAMIGDRDSDMGAGWAQGVRCFKVNWTLGLASVTERILDQKDRGDPFNPLR' A
#
# COMPACT_ATOMS: atom_id res chain seq x y z
N MET A 1 -1.82 -16.13 6.36
CA MET A 1 -1.02 -16.84 5.35
C MET A 1 0.13 -15.91 5.01
N GLU A 2 1.36 -16.32 5.31
CA GLU A 2 2.56 -15.57 4.94
C GLU A 2 2.75 -15.72 3.43
N ILE A 3 2.96 -14.61 2.71
CA ILE A 3 3.19 -14.66 1.27
C ILE A 3 4.63 -15.10 1.06
N ASP A 4 4.84 -16.16 0.28
CA ASP A 4 6.16 -16.71 0.03
C ASP A 4 7.08 -15.65 -0.61
N GLY A 5 8.23 -15.41 0.01
CA GLY A 5 9.19 -14.39 -0.40
C GLY A 5 9.75 -14.71 -1.79
N GLY A 6 9.21 -14.07 -2.83
CA GLY A 6 9.57 -14.33 -4.22
C GLY A 6 8.40 -14.77 -5.11
N ALA A 7 7.17 -14.82 -4.59
CA ALA A 7 5.98 -14.98 -5.43
C ALA A 7 5.94 -13.91 -6.52
N LYS A 8 5.74 -14.34 -7.78
CA LYS A 8 5.66 -13.41 -8.92
C LYS A 8 4.41 -12.54 -8.77
N VAL A 9 4.63 -11.24 -8.60
CA VAL A 9 3.56 -10.23 -8.67
C VAL A 9 3.07 -10.17 -10.11
N ASN A 10 1.79 -10.45 -10.34
CA ASN A 10 1.19 -10.22 -11.63
C ASN A 10 0.65 -8.78 -11.70
N TRP A 11 1.48 -7.88 -12.21
CA TRP A 11 1.18 -6.45 -12.35
C TRP A 11 0.00 -6.12 -13.28
N TRP A 12 -0.46 -7.09 -14.08
CA TRP A 12 -1.56 -6.94 -15.04
C TRP A 12 -2.91 -7.41 -14.49
N ASN A 13 -2.93 -7.97 -13.28
CA ASN A 13 -4.14 -8.48 -12.62
C ASN A 13 -4.66 -7.51 -11.55
N GLU A 14 -5.73 -7.91 -10.88
CA GLU A 14 -6.22 -7.23 -9.69
C GLU A 14 -5.22 -7.31 -8.52
N LYS A 15 -5.27 -6.29 -7.67
CA LYS A 15 -4.52 -6.22 -6.42
C LYS A 15 -4.87 -7.43 -5.55
N ILE A 16 -3.84 -8.12 -5.05
CA ILE A 16 -4.04 -9.29 -4.17
C ILE A 16 -4.63 -8.87 -2.81
N GLN A 17 -5.11 -9.84 -2.03
CA GLN A 17 -5.58 -9.59 -0.67
C GLN A 17 -4.40 -9.56 0.31
N PRO A 18 -4.39 -8.64 1.29
CA PRO A 18 -3.34 -8.57 2.30
C PRO A 18 -3.47 -9.70 3.32
N SER A 19 -2.38 -10.02 4.01
CA SER A 19 -2.39 -10.99 5.11
C SER A 19 -3.27 -10.54 6.29
N HIS A 20 -3.31 -9.24 6.58
CA HIS A 20 -4.23 -8.63 7.53
C HIS A 20 -4.87 -7.35 6.95
N PRO A 21 -6.18 -7.07 7.18
CA PRO A 21 -6.87 -5.93 6.57
C PRO A 21 -6.31 -4.55 6.92
N LEU A 22 -5.57 -4.45 8.02
CA LEU A 22 -4.96 -3.21 8.49
C LEU A 22 -3.49 -3.07 8.11
N ASP A 23 -2.88 -4.09 7.49
CA ASP A 23 -1.53 -3.98 6.95
C ASP A 23 -1.48 -2.80 5.97
N ALA A 24 -0.38 -2.05 6.04
CA ALA A 24 -0.23 -0.82 5.28
C ALA A 24 1.21 -0.61 4.81
N MET A 25 1.34 0.03 3.66
CA MET A 25 2.59 0.57 3.13
C MET A 25 2.46 2.09 3.06
N ILE A 26 3.45 2.79 3.62
CA ILE A 26 3.44 4.25 3.73
C ILE A 26 4.75 4.78 3.15
N GLY A 27 4.66 5.69 2.19
CA GLY A 27 5.83 6.24 1.51
C GLY A 27 5.49 7.41 0.60
N ASP A 28 6.48 8.18 0.19
CA ASP A 28 6.30 9.38 -0.64
C ASP A 28 6.39 9.07 -2.14
N ARG A 29 6.95 7.92 -2.51
CA ARG A 29 7.21 7.55 -3.90
C ARG A 29 6.26 6.49 -4.42
N ASP A 30 6.13 6.46 -5.74
CA ASP A 30 5.33 5.43 -6.42
C ASP A 30 5.95 4.03 -6.28
N SER A 31 7.26 3.92 -5.98
CA SER A 31 7.89 2.65 -5.63
C SER A 31 7.31 2.05 -4.35
N ASP A 32 7.01 2.88 -3.35
CA ASP A 32 6.39 2.42 -2.10
C ASP A 32 4.95 1.99 -2.36
N MET A 33 4.22 2.78 -3.16
CA MET A 33 2.85 2.45 -3.54
C MET A 33 2.77 1.16 -4.35
N GLY A 34 3.75 0.92 -5.24
CA GLY A 34 3.90 -0.31 -6.00
C GLY A 34 4.23 -1.50 -5.11
N ALA A 35 5.12 -1.35 -4.12
CA ALA A 35 5.39 -2.39 -3.13
C ALA A 35 4.14 -2.73 -2.30
N GLY A 36 3.39 -1.72 -1.87
CA GLY A 36 2.13 -1.91 -1.15
C GLY A 36 1.05 -2.59 -2.01
N TRP A 37 0.94 -2.19 -3.28
CA TRP A 37 0.03 -2.80 -4.24
C TRP A 37 0.37 -4.27 -4.47
N ALA A 38 1.65 -4.59 -4.66
CA ALA A 38 2.16 -5.94 -4.83
C ALA A 38 1.84 -6.87 -3.65
N GLN A 39 1.72 -6.31 -2.43
CA GLN A 39 1.38 -7.04 -1.21
C GLN A 39 -0.12 -6.97 -0.86
N GLY A 40 -0.93 -6.26 -1.65
CA GLY A 40 -2.35 -6.11 -1.36
C GLY A 40 -2.71 -5.18 -0.20
N VAL A 41 -1.72 -4.55 0.43
CA VAL A 41 -1.90 -3.77 1.67
C VAL A 41 -2.46 -2.38 1.39
N ARG A 42 -3.03 -1.71 2.41
CA ARG A 42 -3.46 -0.31 2.27
C ARG A 42 -2.25 0.57 1.93
N CYS A 43 -2.36 1.43 0.92
CA CYS A 43 -1.27 2.32 0.54
C CYS A 43 -1.57 3.72 1.04
N PHE A 44 -0.61 4.42 1.63
CA PHE A 44 -0.77 5.84 2.00
C PHE A 44 0.39 6.63 1.44
N LYS A 45 0.12 7.45 0.43
CA LYS A 45 1.13 8.30 -0.19
C LYS A 45 1.29 9.56 0.64
N VAL A 46 2.49 9.79 1.14
CA VAL A 46 2.77 10.96 1.98
C VAL A 46 3.36 12.10 1.16
N ASN A 47 3.09 13.33 1.60
CA ASN A 47 3.86 14.46 1.12
C ASN A 47 5.27 14.41 1.70
N TRP A 48 6.29 14.34 0.84
CA TRP A 48 7.71 14.31 1.23
C TRP A 48 8.16 15.43 2.17
N THR A 49 7.52 16.60 2.19
CA THR A 49 7.88 17.70 3.11
C THR A 49 7.22 17.58 4.48
N LEU A 50 6.09 16.87 4.57
CA LEU A 50 5.33 16.68 5.82
C LEU A 50 5.55 15.29 6.45
N GLY A 51 5.91 14.30 5.63
CA GLY A 51 6.10 12.92 6.03
C GLY A 51 4.83 12.28 6.61
N LEU A 52 5.03 11.37 7.56
CA LEU A 52 3.97 10.56 8.19
C LEU A 52 2.88 11.39 8.88
N ALA A 53 3.21 12.59 9.37
CA ALA A 53 2.26 13.46 10.05
C ALA A 53 1.05 13.80 9.16
N SER A 54 1.25 13.85 7.84
CA SER A 54 0.18 14.14 6.87
C SER A 54 -0.90 13.06 6.75
N VAL A 55 -0.65 11.83 7.23
CA VAL A 55 -1.56 10.68 7.06
C VAL A 55 -1.78 9.88 8.34
N THR A 56 -1.25 10.31 9.49
CA THR A 56 -1.27 9.52 10.74
C THR A 56 -2.70 9.16 11.16
N GLU A 57 -3.63 10.12 11.11
CA GLU A 57 -5.04 9.87 11.44
C GLU A 57 -5.69 8.87 10.48
N ARG A 58 -5.33 8.92 9.18
CA ARG A 58 -5.82 7.99 8.16
C ARG A 58 -5.31 6.56 8.37
N ILE A 59 -4.06 6.39 8.77
CA ILE A 59 -3.48 5.07 9.06
C ILE A 59 -4.25 4.38 10.20
N LEU A 60 -4.61 5.16 11.23
CA LEU A 60 -5.33 4.69 12.42
C LEU A 60 -6.82 4.47 12.19
N ASP A 61 -7.42 5.10 11.17
CA ASP A 61 -8.79 4.82 10.77
C ASP A 61 -8.91 3.44 10.11
N GLN A 62 -9.62 2.52 10.77
CA GLN A 62 -9.86 1.16 10.27
C GLN A 62 -10.81 1.12 9.06
N LYS A 63 -11.52 2.21 8.79
CA LYS A 63 -12.42 2.35 7.64
C LYS A 63 -11.72 2.95 6.43
N ASP A 64 -10.59 3.66 6.61
CA ASP A 64 -9.79 4.15 5.49
C ASP A 64 -9.07 2.97 4.81
N ARG A 65 -9.27 2.87 3.49
CA ARG A 65 -8.73 1.79 2.64
C ARG A 65 -7.40 2.17 1.97
N GLY A 66 -6.90 3.36 2.26
CA GLY A 66 -5.71 3.91 1.63
C GLY A 66 -6.00 4.54 0.28
N ASP A 67 -4.94 5.06 -0.32
CA ASP A 67 -4.94 5.70 -1.62
C ASP A 67 -4.99 4.66 -2.74
N PRO A 68 -5.76 4.91 -3.81
CA PRO A 68 -5.72 4.07 -5.00
C PRO A 68 -4.36 4.20 -5.69
N PHE A 69 -3.85 3.08 -6.18
CA PHE A 69 -2.62 3.04 -6.98
C PHE A 69 -2.81 2.10 -8.17
N ASN A 70 -2.35 2.52 -9.35
CA ASN A 70 -2.34 1.72 -10.56
C ASN A 70 -0.87 1.57 -11.02
N PRO A 71 -0.29 0.36 -10.96
CA PRO A 71 1.11 0.16 -11.34
C PRO A 71 1.40 0.31 -12.85
N LEU A 72 0.36 0.48 -13.68
CA LEU A 72 0.46 0.57 -15.14
C LEU A 72 0.29 2.00 -15.68
N ARG A 73 0.14 3.00 -14.81
CA ARG A 73 0.00 4.42 -15.17
C ARG A 73 1.10 5.24 -14.52
#